data_AF-A0A5B7TGC9-F1
#
_entry.id   AF-A0A5B7TGC9-F1
#
_cell.length_a   1.000
_cell.length_b   1.000
_cell.length_c   1.000
_cell.angle_alpha   90.00
_cell.angle_beta   90.00
_cell.angle_gamma   90.00
#
_symmetry.space_group_name_H-M   'P 1'
#
loop_
_entity.id
_entity.type
_entity.pdbx_description
1 polymer ?
#
loop_
_entity_poly.entity_id
_entity_poly.type
_entity_poly.pdbx_seq_one_letter_code
_entity_poly.pdbx_strand_id
1 'polypeptide(L)'
;MRIDAISTYSIPEIQSKNQNNNLGFEDYLKNYLDKVNDIQINAENATIDMIKGDVKDLHEVMIATEEAKLALELTVQLRNKLVDAYQEIMKMQI
;
A
#
# COMPACT_ATOMS: atom_id res chain seq x y z
N MET A 1 -40.84 31.83 -45.97
CA MET A 1 -39.60 31.77 -45.19
C MET A 1 -39.94 31.21 -43.82
N ARG A 2 -39.85 29.89 -43.64
CA ARG A 2 -39.95 29.22 -42.33
C ARG A 2 -38.54 28.76 -42.01
N ILE A 3 -37.97 29.29 -40.94
CA ILE A 3 -36.67 28.86 -40.45
C ILE A 3 -36.99 28.12 -39.15
N ASP A 4 -37.24 26.82 -39.27
CA ASP A 4 -37.19 25.91 -38.14
C ASP A 4 -35.72 25.78 -37.76
N ALA A 5 -35.25 26.79 -37.02
CA ALA A 5 -33.89 26.93 -36.59
C ALA A 5 -33.62 25.92 -35.47
N ILE A 6 -32.79 24.92 -35.80
CA ILE A 6 -31.87 24.23 -34.89
C ILE A 6 -32.51 23.71 -33.60
N SER A 7 -33.15 22.54 -33.75
CA SER A 7 -33.20 21.52 -32.70
C SER A 7 -31.87 21.51 -31.94
N THR A 8 -31.94 21.89 -30.68
CA THR A 8 -30.94 21.69 -29.64
C THR A 8 -30.33 20.30 -29.77
N TYR A 9 -29.15 20.21 -30.34
CA TYR A 9 -28.26 19.09 -30.11
C TYR A 9 -27.70 19.30 -28.71
N SER A 10 -28.40 18.73 -27.73
CA SER A 10 -27.89 18.49 -26.40
C SER A 10 -26.58 17.75 -26.55
N ILE A 11 -25.47 18.45 -26.34
CA ILE A 11 -24.16 17.83 -26.20
C ILE A 11 -24.33 16.81 -25.06
N PRO A 12 -24.09 15.51 -25.29
CA PRO A 12 -24.11 14.56 -24.21
C PRO A 12 -23.09 15.03 -23.19
N GLU A 13 -23.59 15.44 -22.03
CA GLU A 13 -22.80 15.72 -20.85
C GLU A 13 -21.89 14.51 -20.67
N ILE A 14 -20.58 14.69 -20.91
CA ILE A 14 -19.59 13.68 -20.61
C ILE A 14 -19.64 13.58 -19.08
N GLN A 15 -20.51 12.71 -18.59
CA GLN A 15 -20.43 12.19 -17.24
C GLN A 15 -19.08 11.50 -17.18
N SER A 16 -18.07 12.26 -16.77
CA SER A 16 -16.83 11.71 -16.26
C SER A 16 -17.22 10.90 -15.04
N LYS A 17 -17.57 9.65 -15.30
CA LYS A 17 -17.66 8.60 -14.32
C LYS A 17 -16.22 8.37 -13.89
N ASN A 18 -15.73 9.26 -13.03
CA ASN A 18 -14.60 9.00 -12.15
C ASN A 18 -15.03 7.84 -11.26
N GLN A 19 -15.04 6.64 -11.81
CA GLN A 19 -14.85 5.45 -11.00
C GLN A 19 -13.42 5.58 -10.49
N ASN A 20 -13.31 6.23 -9.34
CA ASN A 20 -12.14 6.24 -8.49
C ASN A 20 -11.93 4.80 -7.98
N ASN A 21 -11.58 3.90 -8.88
CA ASN A 21 -10.97 2.61 -8.58
C ASN A 21 -9.44 2.78 -8.60
N ASN A 22 -8.94 3.99 -8.34
CA ASN A 22 -7.56 4.19 -7.95
C ASN A 22 -7.47 3.72 -6.51
N LEU A 23 -7.04 2.48 -6.30
CA LEU A 23 -6.38 2.14 -5.06
C LEU A 23 -5.27 3.19 -4.88
N GLY A 24 -5.43 4.07 -3.90
CA GLY A 24 -4.48 5.15 -3.67
C GLY A 24 -3.11 4.58 -3.31
N PHE A 25 -2.05 5.33 -3.55
CA PHE A 25 -0.73 4.99 -2.99
C PHE A 25 -0.82 4.79 -1.46
N GLU A 26 -1.67 5.58 -0.78
CA GLU A 26 -2.01 5.41 0.63
C GLU A 26 -2.57 4.02 0.94
N ASP A 27 -3.56 3.54 0.17
CA ASP A 27 -4.14 2.21 0.37
C ASP A 27 -3.10 1.11 0.14
N TYR A 28 -2.25 1.27 -0.87
CA TYR A 28 -1.17 0.32 -1.14
C TYR A 28 -0.14 0.29 -0.01
N LEU A 29 0.27 1.45 0.48
CA LEU A 29 1.20 1.60 1.60
C LEU A 29 0.62 1.00 2.88
N LYS A 30 -0.65 1.29 3.17
CA LYS A 30 -1.37 0.74 4.32
C LYS A 30 -1.45 -0.78 4.26
N ASN A 31 -1.88 -1.34 3.14
CA ASN A 31 -1.91 -2.78 2.93
C ASN A 31 -0.52 -3.43 3.08
N TYR A 32 0.55 -2.72 2.69
CA TYR A 32 1.91 -3.21 2.86
C TYR A 32 2.37 -3.19 4.32
N LEU A 33 2.04 -2.12 5.06
CA LEU A 33 2.28 -2.04 6.51
C LEU A 33 1.53 -3.14 7.27
N ASP A 34 0.28 -3.39 6.90
CA ASP A 34 -0.52 -4.48 7.48
C ASP A 34 0.14 -5.84 7.20
N LYS A 35 0.65 -6.07 5.98
CA LYS A 35 1.42 -7.29 5.65
C LYS A 35 2.70 -7.43 6.47
N VAL A 36 3.45 -6.36 6.69
CA VAL A 36 4.68 -6.41 7.51
C VAL A 36 4.34 -6.81 8.94
N ASN A 37 3.23 -6.29 9.48
CA ASN A 37 2.72 -6.69 10.79
C ASN A 37 2.33 -8.18 10.83
N ASP A 38 1.67 -8.69 9.79
CA ASP A 38 1.32 -10.11 9.70
C ASP A 38 2.57 -11.01 9.65
N ILE A 39 3.60 -10.62 8.90
CA ILE A 39 4.88 -11.35 8.84
C ILE A 39 5.55 -11.36 10.22
N GLN A 40 5.53 -10.23 10.94
CA GLN A 40 6.07 -10.13 12.29
C GLN A 40 5.35 -11.07 13.27
N ILE A 41 4.01 -11.08 13.24
CA ILE A 41 3.19 -11.96 14.08
C ILE A 41 3.46 -13.43 13.74
N ASN A 42 3.59 -13.78 12.46
CA ASN A 42 3.91 -15.13 12.03
C ASN A 42 5.27 -15.59 12.55
N ALA A 43 6.30 -14.73 12.51
CA ALA A 43 7.61 -15.04 13.06
C ALA A 43 7.57 -15.25 14.59
N GLU A 44 6.80 -14.44 15.31
CA GLU A 44 6.59 -14.61 16.75
C GLU A 44 5.88 -15.94 17.06
N ASN A 45 4.80 -16.25 16.34
CA ASN A 45 4.07 -17.51 16.51
C ASN A 45 4.98 -18.72 16.23
N ALA A 46 5.73 -18.70 15.12
CA ALA A 46 6.68 -19.75 14.79
C ALA A 46 7.74 -19.93 15.88
N THR A 47 8.23 -18.82 16.46
CA THR A 47 9.17 -18.86 17.58
C THR A 47 8.55 -19.46 18.83
N ILE A 48 7.32 -19.06 19.16
CA ILE A 48 6.57 -19.58 20.31
C ILE A 48 6.34 -21.09 20.17
N ASP A 49 5.91 -21.54 19.00
CA ASP A 49 5.60 -22.95 18.75
C ASP A 49 6.87 -23.82 18.78
N MET A 50 8.01 -23.27 18.35
CA MET A 50 9.31 -23.92 18.52
C MET A 50 9.69 -24.08 19.99
N ILE A 51 9.49 -23.05 20.82
CA ILE A 51 9.79 -23.11 22.26
C ILE A 51 8.88 -24.13 22.97
N LYS A 52 7.62 -24.25 22.54
CA LYS A 52 6.66 -25.25 23.04
C LYS A 52 7.02 -26.69 22.64
N GLY A 53 7.94 -26.88 21.70
CA GLY A 53 8.32 -28.20 21.19
C GLY A 53 7.38 -28.75 20.12
N ASP A 54 6.46 -27.94 19.58
CA ASP A 54 5.50 -28.33 18.55
C ASP A 54 6.07 -28.27 17.12
N VAL A 55 7.23 -27.61 16.94
CA VAL A 55 7.82 -27.39 15.61
C VAL A 55 8.95 -28.39 15.34
N LYS A 56 8.76 -29.23 14.32
CA LYS A 56 9.78 -30.17 13.82
C LYS A 56 10.88 -29.50 13.00
N ASP A 57 10.65 -28.27 12.53
CA ASP A 57 11.50 -27.59 11.56
C ASP A 57 11.98 -26.21 12.07
N LEU A 58 13.07 -26.22 12.84
CA LEU A 58 13.82 -25.01 13.25
C LEU A 58 14.13 -24.07 12.07
N HIS A 59 14.27 -24.63 10.86
CA HIS A 59 14.56 -23.89 9.64
C HIS A 59 13.41 -22.94 9.27
N GLU A 60 12.16 -23.33 9.49
CA GLU A 60 10.99 -22.51 9.16
C GLU A 60 10.89 -21.28 10.04
N VAL A 61 11.20 -21.43 11.34
CA VAL A 61 11.30 -20.30 12.29
C VAL A 61 12.39 -19.34 11.85
N MET A 62 13.58 -19.86 11.49
CA MET A 62 14.69 -19.03 11.05
C MET A 62 14.35 -18.24 9.79
N ILE A 63 13.69 -18.87 8.81
CA ILE A 63 13.21 -18.18 7.60
C ILE A 63 12.20 -17.10 7.96
N ALA A 64 11.17 -17.43 8.74
CA ALA A 64 10.12 -16.47 9.13
C ALA A 64 10.71 -15.27 9.87
N THR A 65 11.71 -15.50 10.72
CA THR A 65 12.38 -14.43 11.48
C THR A 65 13.21 -13.53 10.55
N GLU A 66 13.95 -14.09 9.59
CA GLU A 66 14.73 -13.29 8.64
C GLU A 66 13.82 -12.53 7.67
N GLU A 67 12.70 -13.12 7.24
CA GLU A 67 11.69 -12.44 6.43
C GLU A 67 11.10 -11.23 7.18
N ALA A 68 10.70 -11.41 8.44
CA ALA A 68 10.19 -10.32 9.28
C ALA A 68 11.20 -9.19 9.43
N LYS A 69 12.47 -9.53 9.65
CA LYS A 69 13.56 -8.55 9.76
C LYS A 69 13.76 -7.77 8.47
N LEU A 70 13.84 -8.45 7.32
CA LEU A 70 14.00 -7.81 6.02
C LEU A 70 12.81 -6.89 5.69
N ALA A 71 11.59 -7.34 5.96
CA ALA A 71 10.36 -6.57 5.75
C ALA A 71 10.33 -5.29 6.61
N LEU A 72 10.78 -5.39 7.87
CA LEU A 72 10.89 -4.24 8.76
C LEU A 72 11.97 -3.25 8.28
N GLU A 73 13.14 -3.74 7.88
CA GLU A 73 14.22 -2.90 7.34
C GLU A 73 13.75 -2.12 6.10
N LEU A 74 13.07 -2.80 5.17
CA LEU A 74 12.46 -2.17 4.00
C LEU A 74 11.43 -1.11 4.39
N THR A 75 10.59 -1.38 5.38
CA THR A 75 9.60 -0.43 5.90
C THR A 75 10.25 0.84 6.46
N VAL A 76 11.36 0.69 7.19
CA VAL A 76 12.14 1.83 7.70
C VAL A 76 12.72 2.67 6.55
N GLN A 77 13.26 2.02 5.51
CA GLN A 77 13.77 2.71 4.34
C GLN A 77 12.66 3.48 3.62
N LEU A 78 11.49 2.88 3.47
CA LEU A 78 10.33 3.51 2.86
C LEU A 78 9.87 4.72 3.68
N ARG A 79 9.74 4.57 5.00
CA ARG A 79 9.43 5.69 5.91
C ARG A 79 10.39 6.86 5.70
N ASN A 80 11.69 6.59 5.64
CA ASN A 80 12.69 7.63 5.43
C ASN A 80 12.50 8.30 4.07
N LYS A 81 12.26 7.55 3.00
CA LYS A 81 12.01 8.09 1.66
C LYS A 81 10.74 8.93 1.56
N LEU A 82 9.70 8.57 2.30
CA LEU A 82 8.47 9.36 2.37
C LEU A 82 8.69 10.70 3.09
N VAL A 83 9.46 10.68 4.18
CA VAL A 83 9.85 11.92 4.88
C VAL A 83 10.72 12.79 3.99
N ASP A 84 11.70 12.20 3.28
CA ASP A 84 12.54 12.91 2.31
C ASP A 84 11.69 13.57 1.22
N ALA A 85 10.76 12.82 0.63
CA ALA A 85 9.88 13.32 -0.43
C ALA A 85 8.99 14.47 0.06
N TYR A 86 8.43 14.35 1.27
CA TYR A 86 7.66 15.43 1.89
C TYR A 86 8.52 16.68 2.10
N GLN A 87 9.74 16.52 2.62
CA GLN A 87 10.67 17.63 2.81
C GLN A 87 11.06 18.29 1.49
N GLU A 88 11.25 17.52 0.42
CA GLU A 88 11.61 18.04 -0.90
C GLU A 88 10.48 18.88 -1.51
N ILE A 89 9.23 18.41 -1.43
CA ILE A 89 8.06 19.16 -1.88
C ILE A 89 7.95 20.51 -1.15
N MET A 90 8.23 20.53 0.17
CA MET A 90 8.22 21.76 0.96
C MET A 90 9.32 22.75 0.54
N LYS A 91 10.49 22.26 0.12
CA LYS A 91 11.59 23.09 -0.38
C LYS A 91 11.33 23.68 -1.77
N MET A 92 10.49 23.05 -2.59
CA MET A 92 10.14 23.58 -3.92
C MET A 92 9.21 24.80 -3.86
N GLN A 93 8.49 25.01 -2.76
CA GLN A 93 7.49 26.08 -2.62
C GLN A 93 8.02 27.38 -2.00
N ILE A 94 9.30 27.43 -1.61
CA ILE A 94 10.00 28.65 -1.17
C ILE A 94 10.76 29.31 -2.32
#